data_AF-A0A540VVS5-F1
#
_entry.id   AF-A0A540VVS5-F1
#
_cell.length_a   1.000
_cell.length_b   1.000
_cell.length_c   1.000
_cell.angle_alpha   90.00
_cell.angle_beta   90.00
_cell.angle_gamma   90.00
#
_symmetry.space_group_name_H-M   'P 1'
#
loop_
_entity.id
_entity.type
_entity.pdbx_description
1 polymer ?
#
loop_
_entity_poly.entity_id
_entity_poly.type
_entity_poly.pdbx_seq_one_letter_code
_entity_poly.pdbx_strand_id
1 'polypeptide(L)'
;MGLTLTTYLIVGATFALYIGIAIWAKAGSTGEFYVAGKGVNPIANGMATAADWMSAASFISMAGLIAFLGYDASVYLMGWTGGYVLLALLLAPYLRKFGKFTVPEFIGDRFYSKPARVIAVVALIVASVTYVIGQMRGIGVAFSRFLETSYEVGLFSGMAIVFIYAVFGG
;
A
#
# COMPACT_ATOMS: atom_id res chain seq x y z
N MET A 1 -2.85 21.30 27.21
CA MET A 1 -3.36 20.17 26.41
C MET A 1 -2.46 18.98 26.69
N GLY A 2 -3.01 17.83 27.12
CA GLY A 2 -2.19 16.64 27.41
C GLY A 2 -1.69 15.97 26.13
N LEU A 3 -0.55 15.27 26.20
CA LEU A 3 0.07 14.58 25.05
C LEU A 3 -0.92 13.61 24.37
N THR A 4 -1.62 12.80 25.16
CA THR A 4 -2.62 11.83 24.66
C THR A 4 -3.76 12.50 23.89
N LEU A 5 -4.25 13.65 24.38
CA LEU A 5 -5.29 14.41 23.70
C LEU A 5 -4.78 14.97 22.35
N THR A 6 -3.55 15.49 22.32
CA THR A 6 -2.92 15.96 21.08
C THR A 6 -2.77 14.81 20.07
N THR A 7 -2.35 13.62 20.52
CA THR A 7 -2.24 12.43 19.66
C THR A 7 -3.58 12.05 19.07
N TYR A 8 -4.63 11.97 19.87
CA TYR A 8 -5.97 11.65 19.36
C TYR A 8 -6.50 12.68 18.38
N LEU A 9 -6.26 13.97 18.63
CA LEU A 9 -6.68 15.03 17.70
C LEU A 9 -5.95 14.92 16.36
N ILE A 10 -4.63 14.74 16.36
CA ILE A 10 -3.84 14.67 15.11
C ILE A 10 -4.18 13.39 14.33
N VAL A 11 -4.17 12.24 15.00
CA VAL A 11 -4.47 10.94 14.37
C VAL A 11 -5.91 10.92 13.87
N GLY A 12 -6.86 11.34 14.70
CA GLY A 12 -8.28 11.42 14.34
C GLY A 12 -8.54 12.38 13.18
N ALA A 13 -7.95 13.58 13.20
CA ALA A 13 -8.07 14.54 12.10
C ALA A 13 -7.49 14.01 10.78
N THR A 14 -6.37 13.29 10.85
CA THR A 14 -5.74 12.68 9.66
C THR A 14 -6.67 11.64 9.03
N PHE A 15 -7.26 10.74 9.83
CA PHE A 15 -8.22 9.77 9.31
C PHE A 15 -9.52 10.40 8.82
N ALA A 16 -10.05 11.38 9.55
CA ALA A 16 -11.24 12.12 9.13
C ALA A 16 -11.01 12.82 7.77
N LEU A 17 -9.83 13.39 7.56
CA LEU A 17 -9.44 13.98 6.28
C LEU A 17 -9.41 12.92 5.16
N TYR A 18 -8.75 11.77 5.38
CA TYR A 18 -8.69 10.71 4.38
C TYR A 18 -10.06 10.12 4.04
N ILE A 19 -10.89 9.87 5.03
CA ILE A 19 -12.26 9.38 4.82
C ILE A 19 -13.10 10.45 4.09
N GLY A 20 -12.97 11.73 4.46
CA GLY A 20 -13.63 12.83 3.78
C GLY A 20 -13.23 12.93 2.31
N ILE A 21 -11.95 12.79 2.00
CA ILE A 21 -11.45 12.74 0.62
C ILE A 21 -11.99 11.52 -0.12
N ALA A 22 -11.99 10.34 0.51
CA ALA A 22 -12.51 9.11 -0.10
C ALA A 22 -13.99 9.22 -0.47
N ILE A 23 -14.81 9.87 0.37
CA ILE A 23 -16.23 10.11 0.08
C ILE A 23 -16.39 11.16 -1.03
N TRP A 24 -15.60 12.23 -1.01
CA TRP A 24 -15.68 13.32 -1.98
C TRP A 24 -15.20 12.92 -3.38
N ALA A 25 -14.14 12.11 -3.46
CA ALA A 25 -13.49 11.69 -4.69
C ALA A 25 -13.91 10.28 -5.15
N LYS A 26 -15.02 9.76 -4.63
CA LYS A 26 -15.50 8.40 -4.89
C LYS A 26 -15.59 8.09 -6.38
N ALA A 27 -14.93 7.01 -6.80
CA ALA A 27 -14.97 6.55 -8.18
C ALA A 27 -16.38 6.10 -8.63
N GLY A 28 -16.81 6.55 -9.81
CA GLY A 28 -18.10 6.19 -10.43
C GLY A 28 -17.99 5.05 -11.46
N SER A 29 -16.78 4.72 -11.91
CA SER A 29 -16.54 3.65 -12.88
C SER A 29 -15.29 2.81 -12.57
N THR A 30 -15.18 1.62 -13.16
CA THR A 30 -13.99 0.75 -13.05
C THR A 30 -12.71 1.44 -13.50
N GLY A 31 -12.78 2.31 -14.52
CA GLY A 31 -11.62 3.08 -15.00
C GLY A 31 -11.21 4.19 -14.04
N GLU A 32 -12.15 4.81 -13.34
CA GLU A 32 -11.85 5.77 -12.28
C GLU A 32 -11.28 5.06 -11.05
N PHE A 33 -11.84 3.91 -10.68
CA PHE A 33 -11.40 3.10 -9.54
C PHE A 33 -9.96 2.58 -9.73
N TYR A 34 -9.66 1.95 -10.88
CA TYR A 34 -8.34 1.29 -11.04
C TYR A 34 -7.25 2.19 -11.61
N VAL A 35 -7.57 3.22 -12.39
CA VAL A 35 -6.56 4.06 -13.06
C VAL A 35 -6.84 5.56 -12.97
N ALA A 36 -7.76 5.99 -12.10
CA ALA A 36 -8.12 7.40 -11.90
C ALA A 36 -8.36 8.15 -13.23
N GLY A 37 -9.02 7.49 -14.19
CA GLY A 37 -9.31 8.07 -15.50
C GLY A 37 -8.09 8.38 -16.37
N LYS A 38 -6.88 7.92 -15.99
CA LYS A 38 -5.59 8.19 -16.64
C LYS A 38 -5.17 9.67 -16.68
N GLY A 39 -5.84 10.54 -15.92
CA GLY A 39 -5.64 11.99 -15.91
C GLY A 39 -4.73 12.54 -14.82
N VAL A 40 -4.19 11.68 -13.94
CA VAL A 40 -3.37 12.12 -12.79
C VAL A 40 -2.02 12.68 -13.27
N ASN A 41 -1.65 13.86 -12.76
CA ASN A 41 -0.37 14.49 -13.05
C ASN A 41 0.80 13.52 -12.73
N PRO A 42 1.84 13.40 -13.57
CA PRO A 42 2.94 12.47 -13.35
C PRO A 42 3.66 12.63 -12.01
N ILE A 43 3.82 13.86 -11.50
CA ILE A 43 4.45 14.13 -10.20
C ILE A 43 3.54 13.63 -9.08
N ALA A 44 2.24 13.92 -9.13
CA ALA A 44 1.27 13.43 -8.15
C ALA A 44 1.19 11.90 -8.16
N ASN A 45 1.18 11.28 -9.34
CA ASN A 45 1.20 9.83 -9.47
C ASN A 45 2.50 9.23 -8.91
N GLY A 46 3.64 9.87 -9.18
CA GLY A 46 4.95 9.48 -8.62
C GLY A 46 4.99 9.59 -7.10
N MET A 47 4.44 10.66 -6.52
CA MET A 47 4.32 10.82 -5.06
C MET A 47 3.40 9.77 -4.45
N ALA A 48 2.25 9.47 -5.07
CA ALA A 48 1.36 8.40 -4.61
C ALA A 48 2.05 7.04 -4.64
N THR A 49 2.81 6.77 -5.71
CA THR A 49 3.63 5.56 -5.88
C THR A 49 4.74 5.50 -4.82
N ALA A 50 5.41 6.60 -4.51
CA ALA A 50 6.39 6.66 -3.41
C ALA A 50 5.75 6.52 -2.02
N ALA A 51 4.52 7.02 -1.82
CA ALA A 51 3.78 6.87 -0.58
C ALA A 51 3.32 5.42 -0.35
N ASP A 52 2.90 4.69 -1.40
CA ASP A 52 2.59 3.25 -1.29
C ASP A 52 3.84 2.42 -0.91
N TRP A 53 5.01 2.86 -1.37
CA TRP A 53 6.29 2.28 -0.99
C TRP A 53 6.65 2.52 0.50
N MET A 54 6.11 3.59 1.11
CA MET A 54 6.25 3.89 2.54
C MET A 54 5.28 3.03 3.36
N SER A 55 5.77 1.90 3.89
CA SER A 55 4.92 0.93 4.58
C SER A 55 5.48 0.50 5.93
N ALA A 56 4.75 -0.34 6.66
CA ALA A 56 5.22 -0.90 7.94
C ALA A 56 6.54 -1.67 7.78
N ALA A 57 6.78 -2.29 6.63
CA ALA A 57 8.06 -2.91 6.33
C ALA A 57 9.20 -1.87 6.29
N SER A 58 8.97 -0.74 5.62
CA SER A 58 9.96 0.32 5.46
C SER A 58 10.27 1.03 6.78
N PHE A 59 9.25 1.28 7.63
CA PHE A 59 9.45 1.99 8.89
C PHE A 59 9.81 1.08 10.06
N ILE A 60 8.96 0.09 10.37
CA ILE A 60 9.09 -0.74 11.56
C ILE A 60 10.15 -1.82 11.34
N SER A 61 10.07 -2.54 10.22
CA SER A 61 11.01 -3.64 9.97
C SER A 61 12.43 -3.13 9.72
N MET A 62 12.62 -2.05 8.97
CA MET A 62 13.97 -1.49 8.76
C MET A 62 14.58 -0.98 10.07
N ALA A 63 13.82 -0.26 10.90
CA ALA A 63 14.30 0.19 12.21
C ALA A 63 14.69 -1.01 13.09
N GLY A 64 13.86 -2.06 13.12
CA GLY A 64 14.18 -3.29 13.83
C GLY A 64 15.44 -3.98 13.29
N LEU A 65 15.55 -4.17 11.98
CA LEU A 65 16.71 -4.80 11.36
C LEU A 65 18.00 -4.02 11.64
N ILE A 66 18.00 -2.70 11.54
CA ILE A 66 19.17 -1.88 11.87
C ILE A 66 19.51 -1.97 13.36
N ALA A 67 18.50 -1.97 14.24
CA ALA A 67 18.73 -2.09 15.68
C ALA A 67 19.41 -3.42 16.08
N PHE A 68 19.11 -4.52 15.37
CA PHE A 68 19.65 -5.84 15.69
C PHE A 68 20.87 -6.26 14.85
N LEU A 69 20.92 -5.87 13.59
CA LEU A 69 21.96 -6.27 12.62
C LEU A 69 22.92 -5.12 12.25
N GLY A 70 22.66 -3.91 12.74
CA GLY A 70 23.48 -2.74 12.46
C GLY A 70 23.33 -2.22 11.03
N TYR A 71 24.34 -1.47 10.58
CA TYR A 71 24.35 -0.81 9.27
C TYR A 71 24.28 -1.79 8.09
N ASP A 72 24.74 -3.03 8.27
CA ASP A 72 24.73 -4.05 7.22
C ASP A 72 23.31 -4.36 6.74
N ALA A 73 22.28 -4.15 7.57
CA ALA A 73 20.88 -4.29 7.17
C ALA A 73 20.45 -3.26 6.09
N SER A 74 21.18 -2.16 5.90
CA SER A 74 20.88 -1.15 4.89
C SER A 74 20.90 -1.70 3.45
N VAL A 75 21.55 -2.85 3.22
CA VAL A 75 21.52 -3.54 1.93
C VAL A 75 20.12 -3.97 1.51
N TYR A 76 19.24 -4.26 2.48
CA TYR A 76 17.84 -4.56 2.18
C TYR A 76 17.14 -3.33 1.59
N LEU A 77 17.34 -2.16 2.21
CA LEU A 77 16.83 -0.88 1.72
C LEU A 77 17.30 -0.63 0.28
N MET A 78 18.60 -0.76 0.02
CA MET A 78 19.16 -0.57 -1.32
C MET A 78 18.60 -1.58 -2.33
N GLY A 79 18.53 -2.86 -1.96
CA GLY A 79 18.05 -3.93 -2.83
C GLY A 79 16.60 -3.75 -3.24
N TRP A 80 15.70 -3.53 -2.29
CA TRP A 80 14.28 -3.37 -2.60
C TRP A 80 13.98 -2.02 -3.27
N THR A 81 14.66 -0.93 -2.89
CA THR A 81 14.49 0.39 -3.55
C THR A 81 15.00 0.32 -4.99
N GLY A 82 16.17 -0.28 -5.19
CA GLY A 82 16.76 -0.47 -6.52
C GLY A 82 15.83 -1.31 -7.41
N GLY A 83 15.32 -2.43 -6.88
CA GLY A 83 14.33 -3.26 -7.57
C GLY A 83 13.06 -2.50 -7.95
N TYR A 84 12.58 -1.64 -7.05
CA TYR A 84 11.43 -0.78 -7.30
C TYR A 84 11.65 0.21 -8.45
N VAL A 85 12.80 0.88 -8.47
CA VAL A 85 13.20 1.79 -9.56
C VAL A 85 13.35 1.04 -10.88
N LEU A 86 13.99 -0.12 -10.87
CA LEU A 86 14.13 -0.96 -12.07
C LEU A 86 12.77 -1.39 -12.61
N LEU A 87 11.84 -1.80 -11.75
CA LEU A 87 10.48 -2.15 -12.16
C LEU A 87 9.76 -0.93 -12.76
N ALA A 88 9.87 0.23 -12.13
CA ALA A 88 9.25 1.47 -12.59
C ALA A 88 9.79 1.92 -13.95
N LEU A 89 11.08 1.74 -14.23
CA LEU A 89 11.70 2.14 -15.50
C LEU A 89 11.55 1.09 -16.61
N LEU A 90 11.68 -0.20 -16.26
CA LEU A 90 11.80 -1.28 -17.24
C LEU A 90 10.49 -2.01 -17.51
N LEU A 91 9.54 -2.02 -16.57
CA LEU A 91 8.30 -2.79 -16.71
C LEU A 91 7.06 -1.90 -16.80
N ALA A 92 6.95 -0.88 -15.95
CA ALA A 92 5.77 -0.02 -15.90
C ALA A 92 5.42 0.65 -17.25
N PRO A 93 6.38 1.12 -18.09
CA PRO A 93 6.04 1.71 -19.39
C PRO A 93 5.38 0.71 -20.35
N TYR A 94 5.80 -0.56 -20.31
CA TYR A 94 5.23 -1.61 -21.17
C TYR A 94 3.84 -2.02 -20.71
N LEU A 95 3.65 -2.18 -19.40
CA LEU A 95 2.33 -2.47 -18.83
C LEU A 95 1.34 -1.33 -19.13
N ARG A 96 1.78 -0.07 -19.02
CA ARG A 96 0.98 1.10 -19.36
C ARG A 96 0.57 1.11 -20.84
N LYS A 97 1.49 0.78 -21.76
CA LYS A 97 1.20 0.66 -23.20
C LYS A 97 0.22 -0.47 -23.51
N PHE A 98 0.25 -1.55 -22.74
CA PHE A 98 -0.64 -2.70 -22.91
C PHE A 98 -2.10 -2.40 -22.51
N GLY A 99 -2.30 -1.43 -21.60
CA GLY A 99 -3.62 -0.85 -21.34
C GLY A 99 -4.60 -1.73 -20.56
N LYS A 100 -4.14 -2.83 -19.96
CA LYS A 100 -4.94 -3.68 -19.07
C LYS A 100 -4.89 -3.18 -17.62
N PHE A 101 -5.89 -3.56 -16.84
CA PHE A 101 -6.02 -3.17 -15.44
C PHE A 101 -5.14 -4.02 -14.50
N THR A 102 -4.84 -5.27 -14.86
CA THR A 102 -4.11 -6.18 -13.98
C THR A 102 -2.93 -6.91 -14.66
N VAL A 103 -1.91 -7.25 -13.86
CA VAL A 103 -0.75 -8.03 -14.33
C VAL A 103 -1.13 -9.45 -14.78
N PRO A 104 -2.04 -10.19 -14.10
CA PRO A 104 -2.47 -11.50 -14.58
C PRO A 104 -3.16 -11.47 -15.94
N GLU A 105 -3.97 -10.43 -16.23
CA GLU A 105 -4.54 -10.24 -17.57
C GLU A 105 -3.45 -10.03 -18.62
N PHE A 106 -2.45 -9.19 -18.32
CA PHE A 106 -1.29 -8.99 -19.18
C PHE A 106 -0.60 -10.33 -19.49
N ILE A 107 -0.32 -11.16 -18.48
CA ILE A 107 0.33 -12.46 -18.67
C ILE A 107 -0.54 -13.38 -19.53
N GLY A 108 -1.84 -13.47 -19.24
CA GLY A 108 -2.75 -14.31 -20.00
C GLY A 108 -2.82 -13.93 -21.48
N ASP A 109 -2.87 -12.64 -21.79
CA ASP A 109 -2.97 -12.14 -23.16
C ASP A 109 -1.61 -12.23 -23.88
N ARG A 110 -0.51 -11.92 -23.18
CA ARG A 110 0.86 -11.97 -23.73
C ARG A 110 1.27 -13.36 -24.19
N PHE A 111 0.79 -14.40 -23.50
CA PHE A 111 1.08 -15.80 -23.79
C PHE A 111 -0.11 -16.57 -24.39
N TYR A 112 -1.23 -15.89 -24.66
CA TYR A 112 -2.47 -16.50 -25.16
C TYR A 112 -2.93 -17.72 -24.35
N SER A 113 -2.74 -17.69 -23.03
CA SER A 113 -2.85 -18.87 -22.16
C SER A 113 -3.70 -18.58 -20.92
N LYS A 114 -4.87 -19.25 -20.86
CA LYS A 114 -5.74 -19.23 -19.66
C LYS A 114 -5.03 -19.84 -18.44
N PRO A 115 -4.30 -20.98 -18.54
CA PRO A 115 -3.52 -21.48 -17.41
C PRO A 115 -2.49 -20.48 -16.88
N ALA A 116 -1.76 -19.78 -17.77
CA ALA A 116 -0.77 -18.78 -17.35
C ALA A 116 -1.42 -17.62 -16.58
N ARG A 117 -2.62 -17.18 -17.03
CA ARG A 117 -3.42 -16.19 -16.29
C ARG A 117 -3.78 -16.67 -14.89
N VAL A 118 -4.27 -17.90 -14.76
CA VAL A 118 -4.66 -18.48 -13.46
C VAL A 118 -3.48 -18.57 -12.51
N ILE A 119 -2.33 -19.04 -13.00
CA ILE A 119 -1.08 -19.10 -12.21
C ILE A 119 -0.69 -17.69 -11.72
N ALA A 120 -0.76 -16.69 -12.60
CA ALA A 120 -0.48 -15.31 -12.24
C ALA A 120 -1.45 -14.74 -11.20
N VAL A 121 -2.75 -15.09 -11.28
CA VAL A 121 -3.74 -14.71 -10.26
C VAL A 121 -3.40 -15.33 -8.91
N VAL A 122 -3.07 -16.63 -8.87
CA VAL A 122 -2.69 -17.31 -7.62
C VAL A 122 -1.43 -16.68 -7.04
N ALA A 123 -0.41 -16.43 -7.86
CA ALA A 123 0.82 -15.77 -7.43
C ALA A 123 0.55 -14.37 -6.86
N LEU A 124 -0.31 -13.58 -7.53
CA LEU A 124 -0.73 -12.26 -7.06
C LEU A 124 -1.41 -12.35 -5.69
N ILE A 125 -2.38 -13.26 -5.52
CA ILE A 125 -3.10 -13.43 -4.25
C ILE A 125 -2.14 -13.81 -3.12
N VAL A 126 -1.24 -14.78 -3.36
CA VAL A 126 -0.27 -15.22 -2.35
C VAL A 126 0.66 -14.07 -1.93
N ALA A 127 1.19 -13.32 -2.90
CA ALA A 127 2.04 -12.18 -2.64
C ALA A 127 1.28 -11.08 -1.86
N SER A 128 0.08 -10.72 -2.30
CA SER A 128 -0.75 -9.68 -1.67
C SER A 128 -1.17 -10.04 -0.26
N VAL A 129 -1.66 -11.27 -0.02
CA VAL A 129 -2.09 -11.71 1.33
C VAL A 129 -0.91 -11.72 2.30
N THR A 130 0.24 -12.26 1.86
CA THR A 130 1.46 -12.27 2.69
C THR A 130 1.87 -10.85 3.08
N TYR A 131 1.84 -9.93 2.12
CA TYR A 131 2.16 -8.53 2.37
C TYR A 131 1.16 -7.86 3.34
N VAL A 132 -0.14 -8.04 3.11
CA VAL A 132 -1.20 -7.46 3.94
C VAL A 132 -1.09 -7.96 5.39
N ILE A 133 -0.80 -9.24 5.62
CA ILE A 133 -0.61 -9.77 6.99
C ILE A 133 0.49 -8.99 7.73
N GLY A 134 1.63 -8.73 7.07
CA GLY A 134 2.72 -7.94 7.63
C GLY A 134 2.30 -6.49 7.95
N GLN A 135 1.57 -5.86 7.02
CA GLN A 135 1.07 -4.49 7.22
C GLN A 135 0.07 -4.39 8.36
N MET A 136 -0.87 -5.34 8.48
CA MET A 136 -1.85 -5.37 9.55
C MET A 136 -1.18 -5.54 10.92
N ARG A 137 -0.14 -6.37 11.01
CA ARG A 137 0.67 -6.45 12.24
C ARG A 137 1.34 -5.11 12.57
N GLY A 138 1.86 -4.42 11.57
CA GLY A 138 2.43 -3.08 11.71
C GLY A 138 1.42 -2.06 12.25
N ILE A 139 0.19 -2.07 11.72
CA ILE A 139 -0.92 -1.25 12.20
C ILE A 139 -1.23 -1.55 13.68
N GLY A 140 -1.35 -2.82 14.05
CA GLY A 140 -1.62 -3.19 15.45
C GLY A 140 -0.54 -2.69 16.41
N VAL A 141 0.74 -2.79 16.03
CA VAL A 141 1.86 -2.25 16.82
C VAL A 141 1.80 -0.73 16.90
N ALA A 142 1.58 -0.03 15.79
CA ALA A 142 1.52 1.43 15.80
C ALA A 142 0.33 1.94 16.63
N PHE A 143 -0.87 1.41 16.39
CA PHE A 143 -2.10 1.89 17.02
C PHE A 143 -2.13 1.60 18.51
N SER A 144 -1.72 0.40 18.95
CA SER A 144 -1.64 0.09 20.38
C SER A 144 -0.70 1.02 21.13
N ARG A 145 0.40 1.45 20.50
CA ARG A 145 1.37 2.37 21.09
C ARG A 145 0.90 3.82 21.09
N PHE A 146 0.38 4.32 19.97
CA PHE A 146 -0.03 5.73 19.86
C PHE A 146 -1.39 6.01 20.50
N LEU A 147 -2.30 5.04 20.47
CA LEU A 147 -3.63 5.21 21.06
C LEU A 147 -3.71 4.70 22.50
N GLU A 148 -2.61 4.12 23.03
CA GLU A 148 -2.52 3.54 24.37
C GLU A 148 -3.60 2.48 24.64
N THR A 149 -3.83 1.60 23.66
CA THR A 149 -4.85 0.52 23.71
C THR A 149 -4.21 -0.86 23.63
N SER A 150 -4.98 -1.92 23.86
CA SER A 150 -4.49 -3.29 23.62
C SER A 150 -4.16 -3.51 22.14
N TYR A 151 -3.27 -4.45 21.86
CA TYR A 151 -2.87 -4.79 20.50
C TYR A 151 -4.06 -5.19 19.63
N GLU A 152 -4.99 -5.99 20.18
CA GLU A 152 -6.19 -6.45 19.49
C GLU A 152 -7.10 -5.28 19.12
N VAL A 153 -7.32 -4.35 20.06
CA VAL A 153 -8.14 -3.14 19.81
C VAL A 153 -7.49 -2.28 18.73
N GLY A 154 -6.18 -2.04 18.80
CA GLY A 154 -5.44 -1.30 17.78
C GLY A 154 -5.48 -1.96 16.41
N LEU A 155 -5.32 -3.29 16.36
CA LEU A 155 -5.38 -4.08 15.12
C LEU A 155 -6.75 -4.01 14.47
N PHE A 156 -7.82 -4.35 15.19
CA PHE A 156 -9.17 -4.40 14.62
C PHE A 156 -9.70 -3.01 14.24
N SER A 157 -9.42 -1.98 15.03
CA SER A 157 -9.81 -0.60 14.68
C SER A 157 -9.09 -0.10 13.43
N GLY A 158 -7.78 -0.33 13.33
CA GLY A 158 -7.01 0.04 12.15
C GLY A 158 -7.42 -0.73 10.89
N MET A 159 -7.70 -2.03 11.01
CA MET A 159 -8.27 -2.83 9.92
C MET A 159 -9.59 -2.26 9.42
N ALA A 160 -10.50 -1.90 10.33
CA ALA A 160 -11.81 -1.34 9.99
C ALA A 160 -11.67 0.01 9.26
N ILE A 161 -10.81 0.90 9.76
CA ILE A 161 -10.55 2.21 9.14
C ILE A 161 -9.98 2.04 7.73
N VAL A 162 -8.97 1.18 7.57
CA VAL A 162 -8.34 0.91 6.27
C VAL A 162 -9.34 0.32 5.29
N PHE A 163 -10.15 -0.63 5.73
CA PHE A 163 -11.19 -1.22 4.90
C PHE A 163 -12.20 -0.17 4.42
N ILE A 164 -12.67 0.71 5.32
CA ILE A 164 -13.64 1.76 4.98
C ILE A 164 -13.10 2.67 3.88
N TYR A 165 -11.95 3.32 4.08
CA TYR A 165 -11.50 4.29 3.08
C TYR A 165 -11.06 3.63 1.77
N ALA A 166 -10.49 2.42 1.81
CA ALA A 166 -10.06 1.72 0.60
C ALA A 166 -11.25 1.25 -0.25
N VAL A 167 -12.34 0.80 0.37
CA VAL A 167 -13.55 0.37 -0.35
C VAL A 167 -14.35 1.56 -0.88
N PHE A 168 -14.40 2.67 -0.13
CA PHE A 168 -15.19 3.83 -0.53
C PHE A 168 -14.47 4.80 -1.48
N GLY A 169 -13.15 4.92 -1.39
CA GLY A 169 -12.38 5.89 -2.18
C GLY A 169 -12.25 5.55 -3.65
N GLY A 170 -12.02 4.27 -3.96
CA GLY A 170 -11.47 3.89 -5.26
C GLY A 170 -9.96 3.90 -5.25
#